data_AF-A0A7J4TGM5-F1
#
_entry.id   AF-A0A7J4TGM5-F1
#
_cell.length_a   1.000
_cell.length_b   1.000
_cell.length_c   1.000
_cell.angle_alpha   90.00
_cell.angle_beta   90.00
_cell.angle_gamma   90.00
#
_symmetry.space_group_name_H-M   'P 1'
#
loop_
_entity.id
_entity.type
_entity.pdbx_description
1 polymer ?
#
loop_
_entity_poly.entity_id
_entity_poly.type
_entity_poly.pdbx_seq_one_letter_code
_entity_poly.pdbx_strand_id
1 'polypeptide(L)'
;HLLVSFIVGLVGMVIIYTFYALGKLQASTGVMFALIVLITMGLGAGLEMGEYFYDQILYPLIGPYLPTGLTQGSMVASPLADTMEDLFVDTLGGILGAAIGIILIKREEKRGRELEILDELEVLAGGNSEDDQK
;
A
#
# COMPACT_ATOMS: atom_id res chain seq x y z
N HIS A 1 -3.94 -13.72 -10.78
CA HIS A 1 -4.73 -12.68 -10.10
C HIS A 1 -4.49 -12.65 -8.58
N LEU A 2 -5.01 -13.55 -7.74
CA LEU A 2 -4.91 -13.43 -6.26
C LEU A 2 -3.52 -13.10 -5.66
N LEU A 3 -2.44 -13.77 -6.10
CA LEU A 3 -1.08 -13.48 -5.63
C LEU A 3 -0.58 -12.10 -6.10
N VAL A 4 -0.93 -11.71 -7.32
CA VAL A 4 -0.62 -10.38 -7.87
C VAL A 4 -1.36 -9.33 -7.05
N SER A 5 -2.66 -9.50 -6.81
CA SER A 5 -3.49 -8.62 -5.99
C SER A 5 -2.95 -8.43 -4.57
N PHE A 6 -2.46 -9.51 -3.95
CA PHE A 6 -1.82 -9.42 -2.64
C PHE A 6 -0.51 -8.61 -2.69
N ILE A 7 0.33 -8.84 -3.69
CA ILE A 7 1.57 -8.06 -3.89
C ILE A 7 1.24 -6.58 -4.14
N VAL A 8 0.25 -6.28 -4.99
CA VAL A 8 -0.18 -4.90 -5.25
C VAL A 8 -0.69 -4.24 -3.96
N GLY A 9 -1.44 -4.97 -3.13
CA GLY A 9 -1.88 -4.50 -1.81
C GLY A 9 -0.72 -4.18 -0.86
N LEU A 10 0.32 -5.02 -0.84
CA LEU A 10 1.53 -4.74 -0.08
C LEU A 10 2.31 -3.54 -0.63
N VAL A 11 2.37 -3.37 -1.95
CA VAL A 11 3.01 -2.21 -2.59
C VAL A 11 2.28 -0.93 -2.20
N GLY A 12 0.94 -0.91 -2.27
CA GLY A 12 0.13 0.22 -1.82
C GLY A 12 0.38 0.56 -0.34
N MET A 13 0.49 -0.45 0.51
CA MET A 13 0.86 -0.29 1.92
C MET A 13 2.26 0.31 2.09
N VAL A 14 3.27 -0.22 1.39
CA VAL A 14 4.67 0.24 1.48
C VAL A 14 4.80 1.69 1.03
N ILE A 15 4.08 2.10 -0.03
CA ILE A 15 4.04 3.48 -0.49
C ILE A 15 3.57 4.39 0.64
N ILE A 16 2.39 4.13 1.20
CA ILE A 16 1.80 4.95 2.28
C ILE A 16 2.67 4.92 3.54
N TYR A 17 3.16 3.76 3.94
CA TYR A 17 4.05 3.61 5.08
C TYR A 17 5.34 4.42 4.90
N THR A 18 5.89 4.46 3.69
CA THR A 18 7.10 5.24 3.38
C THR A 18 6.83 6.74 3.50
N PHE A 19 5.72 7.22 2.93
CA PHE A 19 5.34 8.64 3.06
C PHE A 19 5.07 9.04 4.53
N TYR A 20 4.47 8.13 5.31
CA TYR A 20 4.31 8.30 6.75
C TYR A 20 5.67 8.37 7.47
N ALA A 21 6.55 7.40 7.23
CA ALA A 21 7.87 7.31 7.88
C ALA A 21 8.79 8.50 7.55
N LEU A 22 8.64 9.09 6.36
CA LEU A 22 9.36 10.31 5.96
C LEU A 22 8.73 11.60 6.51
N GLY A 23 7.65 11.52 7.29
CA GLY A 23 6.91 12.68 7.80
C GLY A 23 6.19 13.49 6.72
N LYS A 24 6.05 12.94 5.51
CA LYS A 24 5.43 13.61 4.36
C LYS A 24 3.92 13.42 4.32
N LEU A 25 3.40 12.42 5.05
CA LEU A 25 1.98 12.14 5.16
C LEU A 25 1.60 11.96 6.62
N GLN A 26 0.98 13.00 7.19
CA GLN A 26 0.37 12.97 8.53
C GLN A 26 -1.14 13.08 8.36
N ALA A 27 -1.78 11.92 8.22
CA ALA A 27 -3.23 11.82 8.07
C ALA A 27 -3.81 10.91 9.16
N SER A 28 -5.13 10.96 9.36
CA SER A 28 -5.77 10.04 10.30
C SER A 28 -5.59 8.59 9.81
N THR A 29 -5.58 7.64 10.75
CA THR A 29 -5.46 6.20 10.41
C THR A 29 -6.56 5.73 9.45
N GLY A 30 -7.77 6.26 9.56
CA GLY A 30 -8.84 5.99 8.59
C GLY A 30 -8.52 6.50 7.18
N VAL A 31 -7.92 7.68 7.06
CA VAL A 31 -7.50 8.23 5.76
C VAL A 31 -6.35 7.41 5.18
N MET A 32 -5.33 7.06 5.98
CA MET A 32 -4.23 6.21 5.51
C MET A 32 -4.72 4.84 5.04
N PHE A 33 -5.69 4.24 5.74
CA PHE A 33 -6.33 3.00 5.33
C PHE A 33 -7.00 3.15 3.95
N ALA A 34 -7.83 4.18 3.79
CA ALA A 34 -8.52 4.45 2.53
C ALA A 34 -7.52 4.71 1.38
N LEU A 35 -6.44 5.45 1.64
CA LEU A 35 -5.40 5.71 0.65
C LEU A 35 -4.71 4.43 0.18
N ILE A 36 -4.39 3.50 1.09
CA ILE A 36 -3.79 2.20 0.70
C ILE A 36 -4.73 1.43 -0.22
N VAL A 37 -6.03 1.35 0.11
CA VAL A 37 -7.03 0.68 -0.71
C VAL A 37 -7.15 1.34 -2.09
N LEU A 38 -7.27 2.66 -2.15
CA LEU A 38 -7.40 3.41 -3.39
C LEU A 38 -6.17 3.29 -4.29
N ILE A 39 -4.97 3.35 -3.72
CA ILE A 39 -3.72 3.15 -4.47
C ILE A 39 -3.65 1.72 -5.01
N THR A 40 -4.02 0.74 -4.20
CA THR A 40 -4.03 -0.68 -4.63
C THR A 40 -4.98 -0.87 -5.81
N MET A 41 -6.21 -0.36 -5.71
CA MET A 41 -7.19 -0.40 -6.80
C MET A 41 -6.69 0.34 -8.04
N GLY A 42 -6.07 1.52 -7.88
CA GLY A 42 -5.54 2.30 -8.99
C GLY A 42 -4.37 1.60 -9.70
N LEU A 43 -3.49 0.93 -8.96
CA LEU A 43 -2.42 0.11 -9.53
C LEU A 43 -2.98 -1.12 -10.25
N GLY A 44 -3.95 -1.80 -9.65
CA GLY A 44 -4.67 -2.93 -10.25
C GLY A 44 -5.33 -2.57 -11.58
N ALA A 45 -6.17 -1.53 -11.58
CA ALA A 45 -6.78 -1.00 -12.80
C ALA A 45 -5.74 -0.58 -13.86
N GLY A 46 -4.59 -0.06 -13.43
CA GLY A 46 -3.49 0.28 -14.31
C GLY A 46 -2.87 -0.93 -15.01
N LEU A 47 -2.71 -2.05 -14.30
CA LEU A 47 -2.22 -3.31 -14.87
C LEU A 47 -3.21 -3.85 -15.91
N GLU A 48 -4.49 -3.89 -15.57
CA GLU A 48 -5.57 -4.32 -16.47
C GLU A 48 -5.64 -3.49 -17.76
N MET A 49 -5.53 -2.16 -17.63
CA MET A 49 -5.45 -1.28 -18.81
C MET A 49 -4.19 -1.56 -19.65
N GLY A 50 -3.08 -1.90 -19.01
CA GLY A 50 -1.84 -2.29 -19.68
C GLY A 50 -1.98 -3.59 -20.47
N GLU A 51 -2.63 -4.60 -19.88
CA GLU A 51 -2.93 -5.87 -20.55
C GLU A 51 -3.88 -5.65 -21.74
N TYR A 52 -4.96 -4.91 -21.54
CA TYR A 52 -5.88 -4.55 -22.62
C TYR A 52 -5.16 -3.82 -23.77
N PHE A 53 -4.32 -2.83 -23.44
CA PHE A 53 -3.54 -2.11 -24.44
C PHE A 53 -2.56 -3.03 -25.17
N TYR A 54 -1.86 -3.89 -24.44
CA TYR A 54 -0.94 -4.85 -25.04
C TYR A 54 -1.67 -5.78 -26.00
N ASP A 55 -2.79 -6.37 -25.59
CA ASP A 55 -3.51 -7.36 -26.40
C ASP A 55 -4.23 -6.77 -27.60
N GLN A 56 -4.83 -5.59 -27.45
CA GLN A 56 -5.66 -5.01 -28.51
C GLN A 56 -4.87 -4.12 -29.48
N ILE A 57 -3.77 -3.53 -29.02
CA ILE A 57 -3.02 -2.55 -29.81
C ILE A 57 -1.63 -3.08 -30.12
N LEU A 58 -0.85 -3.50 -29.13
CA LEU A 58 0.55 -3.82 -29.37
C LEU A 58 0.74 -5.19 -30.03
N TYR A 59 0.10 -6.22 -29.50
CA TYR A 59 0.24 -7.61 -29.94
C TYR A 59 -0.10 -7.84 -31.41
N PRO A 60 -1.14 -7.21 -32.00
CA PRO A 60 -1.38 -7.31 -33.44
C PRO A 60 -0.25 -6.75 -34.31
N LEU A 61 0.54 -5.79 -33.79
CA LEU A 61 1.66 -5.19 -34.52
C LEU A 61 2.96 -5.98 -34.38
N ILE A 62 3.25 -6.47 -33.17
CA ILE A 62 4.57 -7.07 -32.85
C ILE A 62 4.52 -8.56 -32.52
N GLY A 63 3.33 -9.13 -32.33
CA GLY A 63 3.09 -10.54 -32.01
C GLY A 63 3.76 -11.53 -32.98
N PRO A 64 3.83 -11.28 -34.30
CA PRO A 64 4.57 -12.17 -35.21
C PRO A 64 6.07 -12.29 -34.91
N TYR A 65 6.65 -11.33 -34.18
CA TYR A 65 8.07 -11.25 -33.86
C TYR A 65 8.38 -11.62 -32.40
N LEU A 66 7.36 -11.81 -31.57
CA LEU A 66 7.50 -12.13 -30.16
C LEU A 66 6.94 -13.52 -29.87
N PRO A 67 7.66 -14.37 -29.11
CA PRO A 67 7.16 -15.66 -28.67
C PRO A 67 6.24 -15.51 -27.44
N THR A 68 5.44 -14.46 -27.42
CA THR A 68 4.52 -14.13 -26.32
C THR A 68 3.08 -14.41 -26.76
N GLY A 69 2.22 -14.73 -25.80
CA GLY A 69 0.78 -14.86 -26.02
C GLY A 69 0.04 -13.57 -25.66
N LEU A 70 -1.29 -13.67 -25.62
CA LEU A 70 -2.13 -12.64 -25.01
C LEU A 70 -1.87 -12.58 -23.50
N THR A 71 -2.05 -11.40 -22.91
CA THR A 71 -1.78 -11.12 -21.49
C THR A 71 -3.02 -11.15 -20.61
N GLN A 72 -4.20 -10.91 -21.19
CA GLN A 72 -5.51 -10.97 -20.54
C GLN A 72 -5.65 -12.26 -19.71
N GLY A 73 -6.04 -12.11 -18.44
CA GLY A 73 -6.14 -13.22 -17.49
C GLY A 73 -7.08 -14.35 -17.94
N SER A 74 -8.20 -13.98 -18.57
CA SER A 74 -9.19 -14.92 -19.09
C SER A 74 -9.23 -14.95 -20.62
N MET A 75 -9.09 -16.15 -21.20
CA MET A 75 -9.28 -16.37 -22.64
C MET A 75 -10.75 -16.49 -23.06
N VAL A 76 -11.68 -16.47 -22.10
CA VAL A 76 -13.11 -16.73 -22.35
C VAL A 76 -13.99 -15.55 -21.93
N ALA A 77 -13.60 -14.84 -20.87
CA ALA A 77 -14.30 -13.65 -20.44
C ALA A 77 -14.01 -12.48 -21.40
N SER A 78 -14.99 -11.59 -21.56
CA SER A 78 -14.73 -10.29 -22.20
C SER A 78 -13.73 -9.50 -21.35
N PRO A 79 -12.89 -8.64 -21.95
CA PRO A 79 -11.91 -7.84 -21.20
C PRO A 79 -12.51 -7.07 -20.03
N LEU A 80 -13.70 -6.49 -20.21
CA LEU A 80 -14.39 -5.77 -19.13
C LEU A 80 -14.72 -6.68 -17.94
N ALA A 81 -15.17 -7.91 -18.20
CA ALA A 81 -15.57 -8.83 -17.13
C ALA A 81 -14.35 -9.34 -16.35
N ASP A 82 -13.27 -9.64 -17.06
CA ASP A 82 -11.98 -10.04 -16.51
C ASP A 82 -11.39 -8.93 -15.62
N THR A 83 -11.30 -7.71 -16.14
CA THR A 83 -10.83 -6.53 -15.40
C THR A 83 -11.69 -6.24 -14.16
N MET A 84 -13.02 -6.40 -14.24
CA MET A 84 -13.87 -6.19 -13.07
C MET A 84 -13.63 -7.24 -11.99
N GLU A 85 -13.45 -8.52 -12.37
CA GLU A 85 -13.08 -9.59 -11.43
C GLU A 85 -11.75 -9.27 -10.75
N ASP A 86 -10.73 -8.89 -11.52
CA ASP A 86 -9.42 -8.58 -10.99
C ASP A 86 -9.44 -7.37 -10.06
N LEU A 87 -10.20 -6.34 -10.40
CA LEU A 87 -10.36 -5.18 -9.53
C LEU A 87 -11.06 -5.53 -8.20
N PHE A 88 -11.98 -6.50 -8.20
CA PHE A 88 -12.56 -7.01 -6.95
C PHE A 88 -11.50 -7.71 -6.09
N VAL A 89 -10.67 -8.56 -6.70
CA VAL A 89 -9.61 -9.27 -6.00
C VAL A 89 -8.52 -8.31 -5.49
N ASP A 90 -8.17 -7.29 -6.27
CA ASP A 90 -7.26 -6.21 -5.89
C ASP A 90 -7.81 -5.38 -4.74
N THR A 91 -9.11 -5.11 -4.72
CA THR A 91 -9.76 -4.42 -3.60
C THR A 91 -9.63 -5.24 -2.30
N LEU A 92 -9.83 -6.56 -2.37
CA LEU A 92 -9.62 -7.44 -1.21
C LEU A 92 -8.16 -7.47 -0.77
N GLY A 93 -7.22 -7.55 -1.72
CA GLY A 93 -5.79 -7.44 -1.46
C GLY A 93 -5.42 -6.11 -0.79
N GLY A 94 -6.02 -5.01 -1.25
CA GLY A 94 -5.84 -3.67 -0.72
C GLY A 94 -6.37 -3.50 0.69
N ILE A 95 -7.54 -4.09 1.00
CA ILE A 95 -8.08 -4.11 2.37
C ILE A 95 -7.14 -4.84 3.32
N LEU A 96 -6.62 -6.01 2.92
CA LEU A 96 -5.67 -6.78 3.73
C LEU A 96 -4.34 -6.02 3.91
N GLY A 97 -3.81 -5.45 2.82
CA GLY A 97 -2.61 -4.61 2.85
C GLY A 97 -2.78 -3.39 3.75
N ALA A 98 -3.93 -2.72 3.68
CA ALA A 98 -4.27 -1.57 4.51
C ALA A 98 -4.37 -1.95 5.99
N ALA A 99 -4.99 -3.08 6.32
CA ALA A 99 -5.07 -3.57 7.69
C ALA A 99 -3.67 -3.79 8.28
N ILE A 100 -2.78 -4.46 7.54
CA ILE A 100 -1.38 -4.67 7.95
C ILE A 100 -0.65 -3.33 8.08
N GLY A 101 -0.80 -2.43 7.11
CA GLY A 101 -0.17 -1.11 7.11
C GLY A 101 -0.54 -0.28 8.34
N ILE A 102 -1.82 -0.25 8.70
CA ILE A 102 -2.30 0.46 9.89
C ILE A 102 -1.74 -0.15 11.18
N ILE A 103 -1.64 -1.47 11.27
CA ILE A 103 -1.03 -2.14 12.43
C ILE A 103 0.42 -1.68 12.60
N LEU A 104 1.19 -1.61 11.51
CA LEU A 104 2.58 -1.16 11.53
C LEU A 104 2.70 0.32 11.93
N ILE A 105 1.88 1.19 11.33
CA ILE A 105 1.88 2.63 11.64
C ILE A 105 1.56 2.88 13.10
N LYS A 106 0.48 2.28 13.63
CA LYS A 106 0.10 2.42 15.04
C LYS A 106 1.16 1.90 15.99
N ARG A 107 1.87 0.83 15.61
CA ARG A 107 2.97 0.30 16.42
C ARG A 107 4.12 1.29 16.52
N GLU A 108 4.47 1.96 15.43
CA GLU A 108 5.52 2.99 15.42
C GLU A 108 5.09 4.27 16.15
N GLU A 109 3.84 4.72 16.01
CA GLU A 109 3.30 5.84 16.79
C GLU A 109 3.39 5.58 18.30
N LYS A 110 3.06 4.36 18.73
CA LYS A 110 3.16 3.98 20.14
C LYS A 110 4.62 3.98 20.62
N ARG A 111 5.56 3.47 19.81
CA ARG A 111 6.98 3.41 20.16
C ARG A 111 7.61 4.80 20.24
N GLY A 112 7.26 5.70 19.33
CA GLY A 112 7.70 7.10 19.37
C GLY A 112 7.22 7.82 20.63
N ARG A 113 5.95 7.62 21.00
CA ARG A 113 5.36 8.18 22.23
C ARG A 113 6.00 7.63 23.51
N GLU A 114 6.35 6.35 23.54
CA GLU A 114 7.07 5.75 24.69
C GLU A 114 8.44 6.41 24.91
N LEU A 115 9.17 6.74 23.83
CA LEU A 115 10.45 7.46 23.93
C LEU A 115 10.27 8.88 24.46
N GLU A 116 9.26 9.62 23.97
CA GLU A 116 8.96 10.99 24.43
C GLU A 116 8.64 11.03 25.94
N ILE A 117 7.87 10.06 26.44
CA ILE A 117 7.54 9.97 27.89
C ILE A 117 8.79 9.68 28.74
N LEU A 118 9.73 8.86 28.22
CA LEU A 118 10.98 8.57 28.94
C LEU A 118 11.87 9.81 29.02
N ASP A 119 11.97 10.57 27.93
CA ASP A 119 12.72 11.83 27.91
C ASP A 119 12.09 12.85 28.89
N GLU A 120 10.76 12.98 28.93
CA GLU A 120 10.07 13.84 29.90
C GLU A 120 10.34 13.40 31.35
N LEU A 121 10.32 12.10 31.64
CA LEU A 121 10.63 11.56 32.96
C LEU A 121 12.09 11.81 33.37
N GLU A 122 13.05 11.70 32.45
CA GLU A 122 14.46 11.97 32.70
C GLU A 122 14.68 13.45 33.03
N VAL A 123 14.04 14.36 32.30
CA VAL A 123 14.09 15.81 32.59
C VAL A 123 13.49 16.12 33.96
N LEU A 124 12.34 15.54 34.30
CA LEU A 124 11.70 15.72 35.60
C LEU A 124 12.53 15.12 36.75
N ALA A 125 13.19 13.98 36.52
CA ALA A 125 14.07 13.35 37.50
C ALA A 125 15.37 14.14 37.72
N GLY A 126 15.97 14.67 36.64
CA GLY A 126 17.18 15.50 36.70
C GLY A 126 16.95 16.88 37.32
N GLY A 127 15.76 17.44 37.17
CA GLY A 127 15.37 18.73 37.78
C GLY A 127 15.22 18.70 39.30
N ASN A 128 15.01 17.52 39.91
CA ASN A 128 14.89 17.37 41.36
C ASN A 128 16.23 17.15 42.09
N SER A 129 17.34 16.95 41.37
CA SER A 129 18.66 16.70 41.97
C SER A 129 19.45 17.96 42.36
N GLU A 130 18.97 19.17 42.04
CA GLU A 130 19.67 20.42 42.37
C GLU A 130 19.16 21.14 43.63
N ASP A 131 18.07 20.68 44.26
CA ASP A 131 17.47 21.36 45.43
C ASP A 131 17.82 20.74 46.81
N ASP A 132 18.65 19.69 46.86
CA ASP A 132 19.09 19.05 48.12
C ASP A 132 20.44 19.57 48.66
N GLN A 133 20.89 20.75 48.23
CA GLN A 133 22.04 21.45 48.81
C GLN A 133 21.74 22.91 49.20
N LYS A 134 20.86 23.13 50.18
CA LYS A 134 20.89 24.37 51.01
C LYS A 134 20.53 24.10 52.46
#